data_AF-A0A5J4SGC2-F1
#
_entry.id   AF-A0A5J4SGC2-F1
#
_cell.length_a   1.000
_cell.length_b   1.000
_cell.length_c   1.000
_cell.angle_alpha   90.00
_cell.angle_beta   90.00
_cell.angle_gamma   90.00
#
_symmetry.space_group_name_H-M   'P 1'
#
loop_
_entity.id
_entity.type
_entity.pdbx_description
1 polymer ?
#
loop_
_entity_poly.entity_id
_entity_poly.type
_entity_poly.pdbx_seq_one_letter_code
_entity_poly.pdbx_strand_id
1 'polypeptide(L)' 'MDCPRCGSLNYRKDGFVKSRQRYECKECRYHYTIEKKSDVKSAETRRMALEMYLEGVGFRAIGRLLKISYGTVYVWVRE' A
#
# COMPACT_ATOMS: atom_id res chain seq x y z
N MET A 1 -4.67 -6.82 13.67
CA MET A 1 -3.63 -5.95 13.11
C MET A 1 -2.32 -6.41 13.69
N ASP A 2 -1.64 -7.24 12.94
CA ASP A 2 -0.23 -7.50 13.12
C ASP A 2 0.59 -6.21 13.02
N CYS A 3 1.72 -6.18 13.70
CA CYS A 3 2.66 -5.08 13.57
C CYS A 3 3.21 -5.06 12.15
N PRO A 4 3.06 -3.97 11.38
CA PRO A 4 3.52 -3.91 9.98
C PRO A 4 5.04 -3.99 9.83
N ARG A 5 5.80 -3.96 10.93
CA ARG A 5 7.26 -4.13 10.93
C ARG A 5 7.68 -5.57 11.20
N CYS A 6 7.03 -6.28 12.12
CA CYS A 6 7.50 -7.60 12.59
C CYS A 6 6.44 -8.70 12.58
N GLY A 7 5.20 -8.42 12.18
CA GLY A 7 4.10 -9.39 12.14
C GLY A 7 3.51 -9.76 13.51
N SER A 8 4.03 -9.22 14.61
CA SER A 8 3.55 -9.54 15.96
C SER A 8 2.09 -9.14 16.17
N LEU A 9 1.32 -10.02 16.82
CA LEU A 9 -0.05 -9.74 17.25
C LEU A 9 -0.11 -9.03 18.61
N ASN A 10 1.02 -8.90 19.30
CA ASN A 10 1.10 -8.26 20.61
C ASN A 10 1.28 -6.75 20.46
N TYR A 11 0.17 -6.01 20.57
CA TYR A 11 0.17 -4.55 20.53
C TYR A 11 -0.68 -3.94 21.65
N ARG A 12 -0.50 -2.63 21.89
CA ARG A 12 -1.38 -1.80 22.74
C ARG A 12 -1.80 -0.54 21.99
N LYS A 13 -2.94 0.03 22.39
CA LYS A 13 -3.35 1.37 21.95
C LYS A 13 -2.38 2.41 22.51
N ASP A 14 -1.97 3.37 21.69
CA ASP A 14 -0.95 4.38 21.98
C ASP A 14 -1.43 5.78 21.51
N GLY A 15 -2.60 6.19 22.00
CA GLY A 15 -3.19 7.50 21.69
C GLY A 15 -3.73 7.62 20.26
N PHE A 16 -3.90 8.85 19.79
CA PHE A 16 -4.47 9.18 18.48
C PHE A 16 -3.56 10.14 17.71
N VAL A 17 -3.43 9.95 16.40
CA VAL A 17 -2.73 10.85 15.48
C VAL A 17 -3.67 11.18 14.33
N LYS A 18 -3.89 12.48 14.06
CA LYS A 18 -4.82 12.96 13.02
C LYS A 18 -6.21 12.30 13.11
N SER A 19 -6.75 12.21 14.33
CA SER A 19 -8.04 11.56 14.63
C SER A 19 -8.11 10.07 14.29
N ARG A 20 -6.95 9.39 14.16
CA ARG A 20 -6.87 7.94 13.95
C ARG A 20 -6.15 7.28 15.11
N GLN A 21 -6.61 6.09 15.50
CA GLN A 21 -6.00 5.32 16.59
C GLN A 21 -4.56 4.95 16.23
N ARG A 22 -3.62 5.28 17.12
CA ARG A 22 -2.23 4.81 17.05
C ARG A 22 -2.05 3.58 17.96
N TYR A 23 -1.16 2.70 17.55
CA TYR A 23 -0.81 1.45 18.21
C TYR A 23 0.70 1.38 18.38
N GLU A 24 1.14 0.71 19.44
CA GLU A 24 2.53 0.35 19.70
C GLU A 24 2.64 -1.17 19.77
N CYS A 25 3.58 -1.74 19.01
CA CYS A 25 3.93 -3.15 19.12
C CYS A 25 4.77 -3.39 20.38
N LYS A 26 4.40 -4.39 21.19
CA LYS A 26 5.14 -4.73 22.42
C LYS A 26 6.46 -5.46 22.17
N GLU A 27 6.60 -6.12 21.02
CA GLU A 27 7.81 -6.87 20.66
C GLU A 27 8.89 -5.98 20.06
N CYS A 28 8.57 -5.21 19.02
CA CYS A 28 9.56 -4.36 18.32
C CYS A 28 9.48 -2.87 18.68
N ARG A 29 8.58 -2.47 19.60
CA ARG A 29 8.32 -1.07 20.01
C ARG A 29 7.92 -0.13 18.85
N TYR A 30 7.54 -0.68 17.70
CA TYR A 30 7.15 0.13 16.55
C TYR A 30 5.77 0.74 16.76
N HIS A 31 5.64 2.03 16.45
CA HIS A 31 4.37 2.73 16.52
C HIS A 31 3.76 2.87 15.12
N TYR A 32 2.48 2.51 14.97
CA TYR A 32 1.77 2.51 13.70
C TYR A 32 0.30 2.88 13.90
N THR A 33 -0.32 3.47 12.88
CA THR A 33 -1.72 3.94 12.96
C THR A 33 -2.66 3.05 12.14
N ILE A 34 -2.14 2.45 11.06
CA ILE A 34 -2.89 1.58 10.14
C ILE A 34 -1.90 0.59 9.53
N GLU A 35 -2.35 -0.63 9.28
CA GLU A 35 -1.57 -1.68 8.62
C GLU A 35 -1.25 -1.33 7.15
N LYS A 36 -2.21 -0.77 6.40
CA LYS A 36 -2.05 -0.34 5.00
C LYS A 36 -2.70 1.02 4.76
N LYS A 37 -2.00 1.96 4.11
CA LYS A 37 -2.64 3.15 3.54
C LYS A 37 -3.59 2.67 2.43
N SER A 38 -4.84 3.15 2.43
CA SER A 38 -5.86 2.84 1.42
C SER A 38 -5.39 3.05 -0.03
N ASP A 39 -4.42 3.95 -0.21
CA ASP A 39 -3.93 4.38 -1.52
C ASP A 39 -2.82 3.45 -2.06
N VAL A 40 -2.32 2.52 -1.25
CA VAL A 40 -1.26 1.59 -1.66
C VAL A 40 -1.90 0.41 -2.37
N LYS A 41 -1.72 0.36 -3.70
CA LYS A 41 -2.12 -0.78 -4.53
C LYS A 41 -1.25 -1.99 -4.21
N SER A 42 -1.81 -3.20 -4.35
CA SER A 42 -1.06 -4.43 -4.07
C SER A 42 0.15 -4.57 -5.00
N ALA A 43 1.20 -5.24 -4.53
CA ALA A 43 2.36 -5.55 -5.36
C ALA A 43 1.98 -6.33 -6.63
N GLU A 44 0.95 -7.18 -6.55
CA GLU A 44 0.38 -7.91 -7.68
C GLU A 44 -0.24 -6.97 -8.72
N THR A 45 -0.97 -5.95 -8.27
CA THR A 45 -1.54 -4.92 -9.17
C THR A 45 -0.45 -4.14 -9.88
N ARG A 46 0.64 -3.81 -9.18
CA ARG A 46 1.82 -3.16 -9.78
C ARG A 46 2.45 -4.07 -10.83
N ARG A 47 2.70 -5.34 -10.52
CA ARG A 47 3.27 -6.32 -11.46
C ARG A 47 2.41 -6.43 -12.72
N MET A 48 1.12 -6.66 -12.55
CA MET A 48 0.18 -6.80 -13.67
C MET A 48 0.11 -5.54 -14.53
N ALA A 49 0.17 -4.34 -13.93
CA ALA A 49 0.22 -3.09 -14.68
C ALA A 49 1.49 -2.95 -15.53
N LEU A 50 2.64 -3.41 -15.02
CA LEU A 50 3.91 -3.37 -15.74
C LEU A 50 3.97 -4.41 -16.86
N GLU A 51 3.45 -5.62 -16.64
CA GLU A 51 3.31 -6.64 -17.69
C GLU A 51 2.44 -6.13 -18.84
N MET A 52 1.25 -5.57 -18.54
CA MET A 52 0.39 -4.97 -19.58
C MET A 52 1.11 -3.84 -20.34
N TYR A 53 1.93 -3.04 -19.67
CA TYR A 53 2.71 -1.99 -20.33
C TYR A 53 3.76 -2.56 -21.29
N LEU A 54 4.46 -3.63 -20.89
CA LEU A 54 5.44 -4.33 -21.74
C LEU A 54 4.77 -4.98 -22.97
N GLU A 55 3.53 -5.45 -22.84
CA GLU A 55 2.69 -5.94 -23.96
C GLU A 55 2.16 -4.80 -24.86
N GLY A 56 2.53 -3.54 -24.60
CA GLY A 56 2.17 -2.39 -25.41
C GLY A 56 0.80 -1.78 -25.08
N VAL A 57 0.15 -2.19 -23.98
CA VAL A 57 -1.12 -1.60 -23.55
C VAL A 57 -0.87 -0.17 -23.03
N GLY A 58 -1.60 0.81 -23.58
CA GLY A 58 -1.43 2.20 -23.18
C GLY A 58 -1.85 2.47 -21.73
N PHE A 59 -1.19 3.43 -21.06
CA PHE A 59 -1.42 3.77 -19.63
C PHE A 59 -2.89 3.99 -19.24
N ARG A 60 -3.67 4.65 -20.11
CA ARG A 60 -5.10 4.90 -19.88
C ARG A 60 -5.94 3.63 -19.95
N ALA A 61 -5.58 2.70 -20.83
CA ALA A 61 -6.27 1.41 -20.91
C ALA A 61 -5.97 0.55 -19.68
N ILE A 62 -4.69 0.49 -19.26
CA ILE A 62 -4.28 -0.18 -18.01
C ILE A 62 -5.03 0.40 -16.80
N GLY A 63 -5.10 1.74 -16.70
CA GLY A 63 -5.83 2.40 -15.63
C GLY A 63 -7.32 2.02 -15.57
N ARG A 64 -7.99 1.91 -16.72
CA ARG A 64 -9.39 1.44 -16.79
C ARG A 64 -9.53 -0.03 -16.40
N LEU A 65 -8.65 -0.90 -16.89
CA LEU A 65 -8.67 -2.35 -16.62
C LEU A 65 -8.45 -2.65 -15.13
N LEU A 66 -7.47 -2.00 -14.52
CA LEU A 66 -7.07 -2.23 -13.12
C LEU A 66 -7.79 -1.30 -12.13
N LYS A 67 -8.67 -0.42 -12.59
CA LYS A 67 -9.37 0.61 -11.79
C LYS A 67 -8.39 1.44 -10.96
N ILE A 68 -7.31 1.89 -11.59
CA ILE A 68 -6.28 2.77 -11.01
C ILE A 68 -6.08 4.00 -11.89
N SER A 69 -5.51 5.06 -11.33
CA SER A 69 -5.16 6.25 -12.11
C SER A 69 -4.09 5.90 -13.15
N TYR A 70 -4.23 6.40 -14.38
CA TYR A 70 -3.17 6.27 -15.39
C TYR A 70 -1.85 6.90 -14.91
N GLY A 71 -1.93 7.93 -14.04
CA GLY A 71 -0.75 8.56 -13.44
C GLY A 71 -0.01 7.62 -12.49
N THR A 72 -0.72 6.72 -11.80
CA THR A 72 -0.10 5.68 -10.98
C THR A 72 0.72 4.72 -11.85
N VAL A 73 0.16 4.30 -13.00
CA VAL A 73 0.87 3.43 -13.96
C VAL A 73 2.11 4.15 -14.51
N TYR A 74 1.97 5.43 -14.88
CA TYR A 74 3.08 6.25 -15.38
C TYR A 74 4.22 6.37 -14.36
N VAL A 75 3.92 6.58 -13.08
CA VAL A 75 4.94 6.63 -12.01
C VAL A 75 5.67 5.30 -11.90
N TRP A 76 4.94 4.17 -11.91
CA TRP A 76 5.57 2.84 -11.79
C TRP A 76 6.48 2.46 -12.96
N VAL A 77 6.19 2.97 -14.15
CA VAL A 77 7.02 2.73 -15.35
C VAL A 77 8.28 3.62 -15.34
N ARG A 78 8.24 4.74 -14.62
CA ARG A 78 9.36 5.68 -14.51
C ARG A 78 10.32 5.43 -13.35
N GLU A 79 9.86 4.74 -12.32
CA GLU A 79 10.68 4.25 -11.20
C GLU A 79 11.63 3.14 -11.65
#